data_AF-A0A9Q3K4D5-F1
#
_entry.id   AF-A0A9Q3K4D5-F1
#
_cell.length_a   1.000
_cell.length_b   1.000
_cell.length_c   1.000
_cell.angle_alpha   90.00
_cell.angle_beta   90.00
_cell.angle_gamma   90.00
#
_symmetry.space_group_name_H-M   'P 1'
#
loop_
_entity.id
_entity.type
_entity.pdbx_description
1 polymer ?
#
loop_
_entity_poly.entity_id
_entity_poly.type
_entity_poly.pdbx_seq_one_letter_code
_entity_poly.pdbx_strand_id
1 'polypeptide(L)'
;MENAVEVKLTEEFSRKHPVFPVSLVKPYFQTEEDNLPSRKKNPTPPEIVEVQDSPGPVKKIIKSRKIGLNGKDQRQYLVRFKKQTADKDKWLVEEAIKDGNLHLSRFGASRRTEQSHQ
;
A
#
# COMPACT_ATOMS: atom_id res chain seq x y z
N MET A 1 -39.97 6.42 -40.48
CA MET A 1 -39.75 5.73 -39.18
C MET A 1 -38.36 5.13 -39.22
N GLU A 2 -37.38 5.79 -38.60
CA GLU A 2 -36.02 5.26 -38.44
C GLU A 2 -36.03 4.23 -37.30
N ASN A 3 -36.01 2.95 -37.65
CA ASN A 3 -36.05 1.83 -36.69
C ASN A 3 -34.65 1.29 -36.38
N ALA A 4 -33.66 2.18 -36.29
CA ALA A 4 -32.25 1.83 -36.12
C ALA A 4 -31.51 2.91 -35.32
N VAL A 5 -30.54 2.49 -34.52
CA VAL A 5 -29.64 3.39 -33.77
C VAL A 5 -28.21 3.09 -34.21
N GLU A 6 -27.48 4.13 -34.60
CA GLU A 6 -26.07 4.04 -35.00
C GLU A 6 -25.15 4.16 -33.77
N VAL A 7 -24.31 3.14 -33.56
CA VAL A 7 -23.33 3.12 -32.48
C VAL A 7 -21.94 3.49 -33.02
N LYS A 8 -21.31 4.52 -32.44
CA LYS A 8 -19.92 4.88 -32.75
C LYS A 8 -18.97 3.86 -32.12
N LEU A 9 -18.45 2.94 -32.93
CA LEU A 9 -17.49 1.93 -32.51
C LEU A 9 -16.05 2.48 -32.60
N THR A 10 -15.18 2.08 -31.67
CA THR A 10 -13.75 2.36 -31.73
C THR A 10 -13.07 1.55 -32.86
N GLU A 11 -11.88 1.96 -33.28
CA GLU A 11 -11.19 1.41 -34.47
C GLU A 11 -11.05 -0.13 -34.46
N GLU A 12 -10.82 -0.70 -33.28
CA GLU A 12 -10.74 -2.15 -33.02
C GLU A 12 -12.02 -2.92 -33.39
N PHE A 13 -13.17 -2.25 -33.42
CA PHE A 13 -14.49 -2.86 -33.69
C PHE A 13 -15.12 -2.36 -34.99
N SER A 14 -14.37 -1.62 -35.81
CA SER A 14 -14.81 -1.07 -37.11
C SER A 14 -15.35 -2.11 -38.10
N ARG A 15 -14.99 -3.39 -37.94
CA ARG A 15 -15.45 -4.50 -38.78
C ARG A 15 -16.82 -5.10 -38.37
N LYS A 16 -17.41 -4.68 -37.25
CA LYS A 16 -18.73 -5.14 -36.81
C LYS A 16 -19.80 -4.17 -37.29
N HIS A 17 -20.96 -4.69 -37.72
CA HIS A 17 -22.11 -3.86 -38.10
C HIS A 17 -22.50 -2.94 -36.92
N PRO A 18 -22.45 -1.60 -37.08
CA PRO A 18 -22.70 -0.64 -35.99
C PRO A 18 -24.20 -0.39 -35.74
N VAL A 19 -25.08 -1.18 -36.35
CA VAL A 19 -26.53 -0.98 -36.33
C VAL A 19 -27.17 -2.20 -35.68
N PHE A 20 -27.88 -1.98 -34.59
CA PHE A 20 -28.63 -3.00 -33.87
C PHE A 20 -30.13 -2.68 -33.89
N PRO A 21 -31.01 -3.70 -33.90
CA PRO A 21 -32.44 -3.51 -33.75
C PRO A 21 -32.75 -2.77 -32.44
N VAL A 22 -33.63 -1.78 -32.50
CA VAL A 22 -34.06 -0.99 -31.33
C VAL A 22 -34.70 -1.86 -30.25
N SER A 23 -35.25 -3.03 -30.62
CA SER A 23 -35.80 -4.01 -29.67
C SER A 23 -34.78 -4.59 -28.70
N LEU A 24 -33.48 -4.55 -29.04
CA LEU A 24 -32.40 -5.02 -28.18
C LEU A 24 -31.84 -3.91 -27.27
N VAL A 25 -32.23 -2.65 -27.50
CA VAL A 25 -31.79 -1.51 -26.70
C VAL A 25 -32.60 -1.48 -25.41
N LYS A 26 -31.94 -1.75 -24.29
CA LYS A 26 -32.53 -1.54 -22.97
C LYS A 26 -32.37 -0.06 -22.59
N PRO A 27 -33.45 0.63 -22.19
CA PRO A 27 -33.33 1.99 -21.66
C PRO A 27 -32.45 1.97 -20.41
N TYR A 28 -31.43 2.84 -20.39
CA TYR A 28 -30.63 3.09 -19.21
C TYR A 28 -31.39 4.05 -18.30
N PHE A 29 -31.67 3.61 -17.08
CA PHE A 29 -32.20 4.47 -16.03
C PHE A 29 -31.10 4.73 -15.03
N GLN A 30 -30.80 6.01 -14.78
CA GLN A 30 -29.92 6.39 -13.69
C GLN A 30 -30.56 5.88 -12.38
N THR A 31 -29.81 5.07 -11.65
CA THR A 31 -30.29 4.48 -10.41
C THR A 31 -30.23 5.55 -9.32
N GLU A 32 -31.33 6.27 -9.11
CA GLU A 32 -31.52 7.07 -7.91
C GLU A 32 -31.62 6.11 -6.71
N GLU A 33 -30.85 6.36 -5.64
CA GLU A 33 -30.84 5.49 -4.44
C GLU A 33 -32.25 5.25 -3.87
N ASP A 34 -33.16 6.21 -4.05
CA ASP A 34 -34.55 6.16 -3.56
C ASP A 34 -35.49 5.26 -4.38
N ASN A 35 -35.13 4.89 -5.62
CA ASN A 35 -36.02 4.12 -6.50
C ASN A 35 -35.85 2.58 -6.37
N LEU A 36 -34.97 2.11 -5.48
CA LEU A 36 -34.74 0.68 -5.24
C LEU A 36 -34.83 0.35 -3.75
N PRO A 37 -36.06 0.34 -3.17
CA PRO A 37 -36.25 0.06 -1.74
C PRO A 37 -35.75 -1.33 -1.30
N SER A 38 -35.57 -2.26 -2.25
CA SER A 38 -35.09 -3.63 -1.99
C SER A 38 -33.57 -3.80 -2.15
N ARG A 39 -32.83 -2.78 -2.60
CA ARG A 39 -31.37 -2.88 -2.76
C ARG A 39 -30.71 -2.73 -1.39
N LYS A 40 -30.38 -3.86 -0.76
CA LYS A 40 -29.56 -3.88 0.45
C LYS A 40 -28.24 -3.16 0.13
N LYS A 41 -27.97 -2.03 0.78
CA LYS A 41 -26.65 -1.38 0.73
C LYS A 41 -25.64 -2.44 1.16
N ASN A 42 -24.68 -2.76 0.30
CA ASN A 42 -23.61 -3.67 0.67
C ASN A 42 -22.94 -3.11 1.94
N PRO A 43 -22.67 -3.93 2.95
CA PRO A 43 -21.99 -3.43 4.15
C PRO A 43 -20.66 -2.81 3.73
N THR A 44 -20.39 -1.61 4.24
CA THR A 44 -19.08 -0.98 4.09
C THR A 44 -18.03 -1.97 4.57
N PRO A 45 -16.99 -2.28 3.77
CA PRO A 45 -15.89 -3.11 4.24
C PRO A 45 -15.31 -2.53 5.52
N PRO A 46 -14.91 -3.37 6.50
CA PRO A 46 -14.25 -2.87 7.70
C PRO A 46 -12.97 -2.13 7.31
N GLU A 47 -12.72 -1.01 7.99
CA GLU A 47 -11.48 -0.25 7.84
C GLU A 47 -10.30 -1.13 8.25
N ILE A 48 -9.31 -1.26 7.36
CA ILE A 48 -8.09 -2.02 7.64
C ILE A 48 -7.27 -1.15 8.59
N VAL A 49 -7.39 -1.41 9.89
CA VAL A 49 -6.52 -0.80 10.88
C VAL A 49 -5.16 -1.49 10.75
N GLU A 50 -4.16 -0.79 10.23
CA GLU A 50 -2.78 -1.23 10.38
C GLU A 50 -2.53 -1.40 11.88
N VAL A 51 -2.39 -2.65 12.32
CA VAL A 51 -2.02 -2.95 13.71
C VAL A 51 -0.72 -2.20 13.94
N GLN A 52 -0.77 -1.13 14.73
CA GLN A 52 0.41 -0.48 15.25
C GLN A 52 1.11 -1.52 16.12
N ASP A 53 1.94 -2.36 15.50
CA ASP A 53 2.90 -3.21 16.16
C ASP A 53 3.81 -2.26 16.93
N SER A 54 3.43 -1.95 18.17
CA SER A 54 4.31 -1.21 19.07
C SER A 54 5.64 -1.97 19.08
N PRO A 55 6.74 -1.35 18.63
CA PRO A 55 7.98 -2.06 18.45
C PRO A 55 8.40 -2.63 19.81
N GLY A 56 8.50 -3.96 19.88
CA GLY A 56 8.91 -4.66 21.10
C GLY A 56 10.28 -4.18 21.59
N PRO A 57 10.72 -4.60 22.78
CA PRO A 57 12.01 -4.17 23.31
C PRO A 57 13.15 -4.56 22.37
N VAL A 58 13.99 -3.59 22.04
CA VAL A 58 15.08 -3.75 21.08
C VAL A 58 16.18 -4.65 21.66
N LYS A 59 16.68 -5.60 20.84
CA LYS A 59 17.84 -6.44 21.16
C LYS A 59 19.11 -5.78 20.67
N LYS A 60 19.20 -5.49 19.37
CA LYS A 60 20.37 -4.84 18.73
C LYS A 60 20.03 -4.25 17.37
N ILE A 61 20.88 -3.33 16.91
CA ILE A 61 20.89 -2.84 15.53
C ILE A 61 21.89 -3.67 14.72
N ILE A 62 21.50 -4.07 13.52
CA ILE A 62 22.32 -4.94 12.65
C ILE A 62 22.95 -4.16 11.52
N LYS A 63 22.17 -3.30 10.86
CA LYS A 63 22.59 -2.57 9.66
C LYS A 63 22.04 -1.15 9.68
N SER A 64 22.63 -0.29 8.88
CA SER A 64 22.14 1.05 8.59
C SER A 64 22.07 1.27 7.08
N ARG A 65 21.10 2.07 6.62
CA ARG A 65 20.95 2.50 5.23
C ARG A 65 20.53 3.97 5.17
N LYS A 66 20.83 4.65 4.07
CA LYS A 66 20.29 5.97 3.76
C LYS A 66 19.20 5.81 2.71
N ILE A 67 18.09 6.53 2.87
CA ILE A 67 16.98 6.57 1.92
C ILE A 67 16.63 8.03 1.64
N GLY A 68 16.29 8.36 0.39
CA GLY A 68 15.71 9.65 0.04
C GLY A 68 14.19 9.54 0.06
N LEU A 69 13.53 10.18 1.03
CA LEU A 69 12.06 10.23 1.12
C LEU A 69 11.63 11.69 1.07
N ASN A 70 10.73 12.05 0.15
CA ASN A 70 10.23 13.42 -0.04
C ASN A 70 11.36 14.47 -0.23
N GLY A 71 12.42 14.10 -0.95
CA GLY A 71 13.57 14.98 -1.21
C GLY A 71 14.49 15.21 0.00
N LYS A 72 14.28 14.48 1.10
CA LYS A 72 15.16 14.51 2.28
C LYS A 72 15.90 13.19 2.43
N ASP A 73 17.19 13.27 2.70
CA ASP A 73 18.00 12.12 3.07
C ASP A 73 17.71 11.74 4.52
N GLN A 74 17.16 10.55 4.73
CA GLN A 74 16.88 9.98 6.04
C GLN A 74 17.67 8.70 6.25
N ARG A 75 18.16 8.49 7.48
CA ARG A 75 18.86 7.26 7.84
C ARG A 75 17.91 6.29 8.53
N GLN A 76 17.96 5.03 8.13
CA GLN A 76 17.23 3.94 8.75
C GLN A 76 18.18 2.88 9.27
N TYR A 77 17.74 2.20 10.31
CA TYR A 77 18.48 1.15 11.00
C TYR A 77 17.66 -0.12 11.02
N LEU A 78 18.30 -1.26 10.71
CA LEU A 78 17.67 -2.57 10.79
C LEU A 78 17.73 -3.05 12.23
N VAL A 79 16.58 -3.12 12.87
CA VAL A 79 16.44 -3.40 14.30
C VAL A 79 15.98 -4.83 14.50
N ARG A 80 16.70 -5.57 15.36
CA ARG A 80 16.29 -6.88 15.86
C ARG A 80 15.64 -6.75 17.23
N PHE A 81 14.45 -7.29 17.37
CA PHE A 81 13.69 -7.26 18.62
C PHE A 81 14.04 -8.43 19.53
N LYS A 82 13.87 -8.26 20.86
CA LYS A 82 14.04 -9.34 21.82
C LYS A 82 12.91 -10.37 21.63
N LYS A 83 13.24 -11.66 21.76
CA LYS A 83 12.30 -12.78 21.65
C LYS A 83 11.56 -12.86 20.30
N GLN A 84 12.09 -12.23 19.25
CA GLN A 84 11.58 -12.32 17.88
C GLN A 84 12.64 -12.92 16.95
N THR A 85 12.18 -13.60 15.89
CA THR A 85 13.05 -14.16 14.84
C THR A 85 13.50 -13.07 13.88
N ALA A 86 14.50 -13.39 13.04
CA ALA A 86 15.05 -12.47 12.05
C ALA A 86 14.00 -12.00 11.03
N ASP A 87 12.94 -12.78 10.80
CA ASP A 87 11.86 -12.45 9.87
C ASP A 87 11.05 -11.22 10.32
N LYS A 88 11.11 -10.89 11.61
CA LYS A 88 10.44 -9.72 12.20
C LYS A 88 11.37 -8.52 12.36
N ASP A 89 12.59 -8.58 11.82
CA ASP A 89 13.49 -7.42 11.84
C ASP A 89 12.88 -6.30 10.97
N LYS A 90 12.84 -5.07 11.51
CA LYS A 90 12.23 -3.92 10.81
C LYS A 90 13.24 -2.80 10.61
N TRP A 91 13.12 -2.10 9.49
CA TRP A 91 13.85 -0.85 9.23
C TRP A 91 13.15 0.31 9.92
N LEU A 92 13.80 0.89 10.92
CA LEU A 92 13.25 1.99 11.71
C LEU A 92 14.11 3.24 11.58
N VAL A 93 13.46 4.40 11.68
CA VAL A 93 14.11 5.69 11.88
C VAL A 93 14.59 5.77 13.32
N GLU A 94 15.64 6.54 13.59
CA GLU A 94 16.18 6.79 14.93
C GLU A 94 15.11 7.10 16.00
N GLU A 95 14.15 7.97 15.67
CA GLU A 95 13.06 8.38 16.57
C GLU A 95 12.11 7.23 16.94
N ALA A 96 11.96 6.22 16.08
CA ALA A 96 11.08 5.09 16.29
C ALA A 96 11.73 3.96 17.12
N ILE A 97 13.03 4.08 17.45
CA ILE A 97 13.77 3.06 18.19
C ILE A 97 13.69 3.37 19.69
N LYS A 98 13.02 2.51 20.44
CA LYS A 98 13.03 2.59 21.91
C LYS A 98 14.46 2.44 22.44
N ASP A 99 14.88 3.37 23.30
CA ASP A 99 16.24 3.47 23.83
C ASP A 99 17.32 3.59 22.71
N GLY A 100 16.96 4.27 21.60
CA GLY A 100 17.77 4.38 20.39
C GLY A 100 19.22 4.80 20.63
N ASN A 101 19.48 5.81 21.47
CA ASN A 101 20.83 6.30 21.78
C ASN A 101 21.78 5.19 22.28
N LEU A 102 21.30 4.33 23.18
CA LEU A 102 22.10 3.24 23.73
C LEU A 102 22.45 2.22 22.64
N HIS A 103 21.47 1.86 21.82
CA HIS A 103 21.64 0.86 20.77
C HIS A 103 22.50 1.38 19.60
N LEU A 104 22.35 2.66 19.24
CA LEU A 104 23.13 3.33 18.19
C LEU A 104 24.58 3.52 18.61
N SER A 105 24.84 3.91 19.86
CA SER A 105 26.20 4.03 20.39
C SER A 105 26.94 2.68 20.34
N ARG A 106 26.28 1.60 20.81
CA ARG A 106 26.84 0.23 20.76
C ARG A 106 27.10 -0.23 19.33
N PHE A 107 26.18 0.04 18.40
CA PHE A 107 26.34 -0.29 16.98
C PHE A 107 27.48 0.49 16.33
N GLY A 108 27.65 1.76 16.68
CA GLY A 108 28.78 2.57 16.23
C GLY A 108 30.11 2.05 16.75
N ALA A 109 30.18 1.67 18.02
CA ALA A 109 31.37 1.08 18.63
C ALA A 109 31.77 -0.24 17.95
N SER A 110 30.81 -1.16 17.74
CA SER A 110 31.11 -2.45 17.10
C SER A 110 31.62 -2.29 15.67
N ARG A 111 31.05 -1.35 14.89
CA ARG A 111 31.52 -1.07 13.53
C ARG A 111 32.95 -0.58 13.46
N ARG A 112 33.39 0.24 14.42
CA ARG A 112 34.77 0.76 14.45
C ARG A 112 35.77 -0.37 14.70
N THR A 113 35.42 -1.31 15.57
CA THR A 113 36.26 -2.48 15.86
C THR A 113 36.33 -3.42 14.64
N GLU A 114 35.21 -3.68 13.98
CA GLU A 114 35.17 -4.51 12.77
C GLU A 114 36.01 -3.94 11.61
N GLN A 115 36.09 -2.61 11.50
CA GLN A 115 36.92 -1.94 10.48
C GLN A 115 38.41 -1.91 10.83
N SER A 116 38.79 -2.12 12.10
CA SER A 116 40.18 -2.09 12.56
C SER A 116 40.89 -3.45 12.45
N HIS A 117 40.19 -4.51 12.04
CA HIS A 117 40.73 -5.87 11.88
C HIS A 117 40.72 -6.35 10.41
N GLN A 118 40.57 -5.42 9.47
CA GLN A 118 40.83 -5.62 8.04
C GLN A 118 42.04 -4.79 7.64
#